data_AF-A0A441K9V6-F1
#
_entry.id   AF-A0A441K9V6-F1
#
_cell.length_a   1.000
_cell.length_b   1.000
_cell.length_c   1.000
_cell.angle_alpha   90.00
_cell.angle_beta   90.00
_cell.angle_gamma   90.00
#
_symmetry.space_group_name_H-M   'P 1'
#
loop_
_entity.id
_entity.type
_entity.pdbx_description
1 polymer ?
#
loop_
_entity_poly.entity_id
_entity_poly.type
_entity_poly.pdbx_seq_one_letter_code
_entity_poly.pdbx_strand_id
1 'polypeptide(L)' 'MDQGTLAKRAGININTVSAMEKKGAEGLTSGLDKVCAVMTVLEAEGIEFLNHGSPGVRLKAKP' A
#
# COMPACT_ATOMS: atom_id res chain seq x y z
N MET A 1 4.50 -8.52 5.54
CA MET A 1 3.24 -9.03 4.95
C MET A 1 3.55 -9.45 3.52
N ASP A 2 3.03 -10.58 3.04
CA ASP A 2 3.17 -10.99 1.64
C ASP A 2 2.04 -10.42 0.75
N GLN A 3 2.19 -10.51 -0.57
CA GLN A 3 1.21 -10.01 -1.56
C GLN A 3 -0.19 -10.60 -1.39
N GLY A 4 -0.29 -11.90 -1.08
CA GLY A 4 -1.56 -12.61 -0.94
C GLY A 4 -2.31 -12.15 0.32
N THR A 5 -1.58 -11.99 1.43
CA THR A 5 -2.13 -11.45 2.67
C THR A 5 -2.59 -10.00 2.49
N LEU A 6 -1.80 -9.17 1.81
CA LEU A 6 -2.16 -7.78 1.51
C LEU A 6 -3.40 -7.71 0.63
N ALA A 7 -3.44 -8.47 -0.46
CA ALA A 7 -4.58 -8.52 -1.38
C ALA A 7 -5.86 -8.95 -0.67
N LYS A 8 -5.79 -10.01 0.15
CA LYS A 8 -6.93 -10.51 0.93
C LYS A 8 -7.45 -9.46 1.90
N ARG A 9 -6.57 -8.78 2.63
CA ARG A 9 -6.96 -7.75 3.60
C ARG A 9 -7.49 -6.48 2.94
N ALA A 10 -6.94 -6.11 1.79
CA ALA A 10 -7.38 -4.96 1.01
C ALA A 10 -8.64 -5.26 0.15
N GLY A 11 -9.09 -6.51 0.09
CA GLY A 11 -10.25 -6.91 -0.71
C GLY A 11 -10.03 -6.77 -2.22
N ILE A 12 -8.77 -6.88 -2.68
CA ILE A 12 -8.41 -6.73 -4.10
C ILE A 12 -7.76 -8.01 -4.65
N ASN A 13 -7.64 -8.08 -5.98
CA ASN A 13 -6.98 -9.19 -6.65
C ASN A 13 -5.46 -9.13 -6.41
N ILE A 14 -4.83 -10.28 -6.15
CA ILE A 14 -3.36 -10.39 -5.98
C ILE A 14 -2.59 -9.89 -7.21
N ASN A 15 -3.14 -10.04 -8.41
CA ASN A 15 -2.54 -9.52 -9.64
C ASN A 15 -2.49 -7.99 -9.65
N THR A 16 -3.44 -7.32 -8.99
CA THR A 16 -3.40 -5.86 -8.83
C THR A 16 -2.23 -5.45 -7.94
N VAL A 17 -2.03 -6.14 -6.81
CA VAL A 17 -0.88 -5.89 -5.92
C VAL A 17 0.43 -6.14 -6.67
N SER A 18 0.53 -7.27 -7.37
CA SER A 18 1.72 -7.59 -8.20
C SER A 18 1.99 -6.52 -9.27
N ALA A 19 0.94 -6.00 -9.92
CA ALA A 19 1.08 -4.92 -10.91
C ALA A 19 1.53 -3.60 -10.28
N MET A 20 1.02 -3.25 -9.08
CA MET A 20 1.46 -2.07 -8.32
C MET A 20 2.93 -2.20 -7.92
N GLU A 21 3.36 -3.36 -7.43
CA GLU A 21 4.76 -3.57 -7.02
C GLU A 21 5.73 -3.56 -8.20
N LYS A 22 5.34 -4.14 -9.35
CA LYS A 22 6.15 -4.12 -10.59
C LYS A 22 6.43 -2.72 -11.11
N LYS A 23 5.59 -1.73 -10.78
CA LYS A 23 5.80 -0.33 -11.17
C LYS A 23 6.96 0.32 -10.44
N GLY A 24 7.34 -0.18 -9.26
CA GLY A 24 8.46 0.37 -8.48
C GLY A 24 8.28 1.87 -8.22
N ALA A 25 9.21 2.69 -8.72
CA ALA A 25 9.19 4.15 -8.57
C ALA A 25 8.31 4.88 -9.59
N GLU A 26 7.74 4.17 -10.57
CA GLU A 26 6.80 4.76 -11.54
C GLU A 26 5.43 5.06 -10.90
N GLY A 27 4.66 5.92 -11.55
CA GLY A 27 3.29 6.23 -11.12
C GLY A 27 2.37 5.01 -11.14
N LEU A 28 1.54 4.89 -10.11
CA LEU A 28 0.50 3.86 -10.03
C LEU A 28 -0.58 4.12 -11.10
N THR A 29 -0.94 3.08 -11.83
CA THR A 29 -2.02 3.11 -12.84
C THR A 29 -3.31 2.45 -12.36
N SER A 30 -3.34 1.98 -11.12
CA SER A 30 -4.52 1.36 -10.52
C SER A 30 -5.56 2.42 -10.15
N GLY A 31 -6.83 2.02 -10.15
CA GLY A 31 -7.92 2.88 -9.70
C GLY A 31 -7.69 3.37 -8.26
N LEU A 32 -8.11 4.61 -7.99
CA LEU A 32 -7.94 5.28 -6.70
C LEU A 32 -8.53 4.45 -5.55
N ASP A 33 -9.65 3.77 -5.80
CA ASP A 33 -10.29 2.82 -4.89
C ASP A 33 -9.31 1.76 -4.36
N LYS A 34 -8.51 1.18 -5.25
CA LYS A 34 -7.57 0.10 -4.92
C LYS A 34 -6.33 0.64 -4.22
N VAL A 35 -5.86 1.82 -4.64
CA VAL A 35 -4.75 2.51 -4.00
C VAL A 35 -5.11 2.83 -2.55
N CYS A 36 -6.28 3.43 -2.31
CA CYS A 36 -6.77 3.71 -0.97
C CYS A 36 -6.95 2.45 -0.11
N ALA A 37 -7.46 1.36 -0.69
CA ALA A 37 -7.62 0.09 0.03
C ALA A 37 -6.27 -0.47 0.51
N VAL A 38 -5.25 -0.46 -0.36
CA VAL A 38 -3.88 -0.88 0.00
C VAL A 38 -3.29 0.03 1.07
N MET A 39 -3.41 1.34 0.91
CA MET A 39 -2.91 2.31 1.91
C MET A 39 -3.53 2.05 3.29
N THR A 40 -4.85 1.86 3.36
CA THR A 40 -5.58 1.61 4.61
C THR A 40 -5.06 0.37 5.33
N VAL A 41 -4.79 -0.72 4.60
CA VAL A 41 -4.25 -1.95 5.21
C VAL A 41 -2.83 -1.75 5.71
N LEU A 42 -1.98 -1.06 4.94
CA LEU A 42 -0.62 -0.76 5.35
C LEU A 42 -0.61 0.12 6.60
N GLU A 43 -1.50 1.11 6.68
CA GLU A 43 -1.65 1.95 7.88
C GLU A 43 -2.10 1.17 9.11
N ALA A 44 -3.03 0.22 8.94
CA ALA A 44 -3.46 -0.67 10.01
C ALA A 44 -2.33 -1.59 10.52
N GLU A 45 -1.34 -1.88 9.67
CA GLU A 45 -0.13 -2.63 10.05
C GLU A 45 0.96 -1.75 10.68
N GLY A 46 0.66 -0.47 10.92
CA GLY A 46 1.56 0.48 11.55
C GLY A 46 2.46 1.23 10.57
N ILE A 47 2.12 1.28 9.27
CA ILE A 47 2.80 2.19 8.34
C ILE A 47 2.15 3.58 8.44
N GLU A 48 2.94 4.62 8.28
CA GLU A 48 2.48 6.00 8.20
C GLU A 48 3.02 6.62 6.92
N PHE A 49 2.12 7.11 6.07
CA PHE A 49 2.50 7.81 4.84
C PHE A 49 2.82 9.27 5.14
N LEU A 50 4.02 9.71 4.79
CA LEU A 50 4.50 11.08 4.99
C LEU A 50 4.43 11.83 3.67
N ASN A 51 3.66 12.93 3.64
CA ASN A 51 3.47 13.77 2.44
C ASN A 51 3.93 15.23 2.64
N HIS A 52 4.78 15.50 3.63
CA HIS A 52 5.20 16.85 4.03
C HIS A 52 6.36 17.42 3.19
N GLY A 53 6.42 17.13 1.88
CA GLY A 53 7.49 17.60 0.98
C GLY A 53 8.70 16.66 0.84
N SER A 54 8.72 15.54 1.57
CA SER A 54 9.61 14.40 1.32
C SER A 54 8.78 13.12 1.39
N PRO A 55 8.24 12.66 0.23
CA PRO A 55 7.39 11.47 0.17
C PRO A 55 8.12 10.28 0.77
N GLY A 56 7.45 9.58 1.69
CA GLY A 56 8.04 8.44 2.35
C GLY A 56 7.06 7.71 3.25
N VAL A 57 7.57 6.66 3.89
CA VAL A 57 6.82 5.90 4.88
C VAL A 57 7.63 5.80 6.17
N ARG A 58 6.94 5.81 7.30
CA ARG A 58 7.52 5.52 8.61
C ARG A 58 6.77 4.37 9.26
N LEU A 59 7.48 3.58 10.08
CA LEU A 59 6.84 2.62 10.96
C LEU A 59 6.41 3.34 12.24
N LYS A 60 5.12 3.30 12.56
CA LYS A 60 4.60 3.68 13.87
C LYS A 60 5.15 2.69 14.90
N ALA A 61 5.65 3.22 16.01
CA ALA A 61 5.96 2.37 17.15
C ALA A 61 4.68 1.64 17.57
N LYS A 62 4.76 0.31 17.75
CA LYS A 62 3.67 -0.41 18.41
C LYS A 62 3.54 0.14 19.83
N PRO A 63 2.32 0.47 20.31
CA PRO A 63 2.10 0.73 21.72
C PRO A 63 2.48 -0.49 22.58
#